data_AF-A0A3B4WDU3-F1
#
_entry.id   AF-A0A3B4WDU3-F1
#
_cell.length_a   1.000
_cell.length_b   1.000
_cell.length_c   1.000
_cell.angle_alpha   90.00
_cell.angle_beta   90.00
_cell.angle_gamma   90.00
#
_symmetry.space_group_name_H-M   'P 1'
#
loop_
_entity.id
_entity.type
_entity.pdbx_description
1 polymer ?
#
loop_
_entity_poly.entity_id
_entity_poly.type
_entity_poly.pdbx_seq_one_letter_code
_entity_poly.pdbx_strand_id
1 'polypeptide(L)'
;METPLLPRESGQFVAERSRDVFVEEEGVQKVAEMLYTLRHSDCLTASGWKMANPLAPALNWVFVVDTMNFSFWPENESQQCEVTYKGTMYTGYMTLCAAITRAMEEGIPITDPKYFSQMSVEELGQVLRSDNETPMPMLQERHKVLTEGGRVLLEHGGSFRTFISQAGNDARKMVELIVEKIPSYRDEAVYEGKRISLYKRAQILVADFWGVMEARGEGDIINMDWLTMFADYRVPQALVYLGALRYSDTLMQILKNGELLCSGDRREVEIRGCSIWSVELIQDRLCKLLQERDGETCNITSAIIDFYLWLYAKQHHKEMAHIPIHHTRCIYY
;
A
#
# COMPACT_ATOMS: atom_id res chain seq x y z
N MET A 1 19.71 4.64 -20.05
CA MET A 1 18.44 5.24 -19.59
C MET A 1 18.70 5.85 -18.23
N GLU A 2 18.16 7.03 -17.95
CA GLU A 2 18.30 7.72 -16.65
C GLU A 2 17.62 6.91 -15.53
N THR A 3 18.28 6.73 -14.39
CA THR A 3 17.71 6.03 -13.22
C THR A 3 16.56 6.85 -12.63
N PRO A 4 15.39 6.26 -12.32
CA PRO A 4 14.30 7.01 -11.70
C PRO A 4 14.72 7.53 -10.32
N LEU A 5 14.15 8.67 -9.90
CA LEU A 5 14.19 9.08 -8.50
C LEU A 5 13.57 7.99 -7.62
N LEU A 6 14.13 7.77 -6.43
CA LEU A 6 13.58 6.84 -5.43
C LEU A 6 12.29 7.43 -4.79
N PRO A 7 11.48 6.64 -4.06
CA PRO A 7 10.15 7.06 -3.62
C PRO A 7 10.10 8.39 -2.84
N ARG A 8 10.99 8.57 -1.87
CA ARG A 8 11.05 9.80 -1.05
C ARG A 8 11.40 11.03 -1.89
N GLU A 9 12.46 10.93 -2.68
CA GLU A 9 12.92 12.00 -3.58
C GLU A 9 11.90 12.29 -4.68
N SER A 10 11.17 11.27 -5.14
CA SER A 10 10.05 11.42 -6.07
C SER A 10 8.93 12.21 -5.43
N GLY A 11 8.53 11.87 -4.20
CA GLY A 11 7.52 12.60 -3.44
C GLY A 11 7.89 14.07 -3.29
N GLN A 12 9.12 14.36 -2.85
CA GLN A 12 9.62 15.73 -2.75
C GLN A 12 9.59 16.47 -4.09
N PHE A 13 10.16 15.85 -5.14
CA PHE A 13 10.26 16.46 -6.46
C PHE A 13 8.89 16.80 -7.05
N VAL A 14 7.91 15.92 -6.86
CA VAL A 14 6.51 16.13 -7.25
C VAL A 14 5.88 17.24 -6.43
N ALA A 15 6.00 17.21 -5.09
CA ALA A 15 5.39 18.21 -4.21
C ALA A 15 5.87 19.64 -4.50
N GLU A 16 7.17 19.82 -4.79
CA GLU A 16 7.76 21.12 -5.17
C GLU A 16 7.22 21.70 -6.49
N ARG A 17 6.61 20.86 -7.34
CA ARG A 17 6.18 21.20 -8.71
C ARG A 17 4.70 20.92 -8.97
N SER A 18 3.98 20.50 -7.94
CA SER A 18 2.58 20.14 -8.03
C SER A 18 1.72 21.36 -8.30
N ARG A 19 0.68 21.21 -9.13
CA ARG A 19 -0.22 22.29 -9.53
C ARG A 19 -1.61 22.13 -8.93
N ASP A 20 -2.04 20.90 -8.69
CA ASP A 20 -3.38 20.57 -8.21
C ASP A 20 -3.40 19.96 -6.81
N VAL A 21 -2.26 19.56 -6.25
CA VAL A 21 -2.17 18.99 -4.89
C VAL A 21 -1.14 19.73 -4.06
N PHE A 22 -1.55 20.25 -2.92
CA PHE A 22 -0.73 21.07 -2.04
C PHE A 22 -0.54 20.37 -0.69
N VAL A 23 0.68 20.38 -0.18
CA VAL A 23 0.97 19.95 1.20
C VAL A 23 0.82 21.17 2.10
N GLU A 24 -0.03 21.05 3.12
CA GLU A 24 -0.43 22.16 3.99
C GLU A 24 0.29 22.05 5.34
N GLU A 25 1.19 22.99 5.62
CA GLU A 25 2.08 22.96 6.81
C GLU A 25 1.30 22.93 8.13
N GLU A 26 0.23 23.71 8.25
CA GLU A 26 -0.63 23.71 9.44
C GLU A 26 -1.28 22.34 9.68
N GLY A 27 -1.70 21.67 8.60
CA GLY A 27 -2.24 20.33 8.64
C GLY A 27 -1.19 19.29 9.02
N VAL A 28 0.00 19.38 8.44
CA VAL A 28 1.17 18.54 8.81
C VAL A 28 1.46 18.66 10.30
N GLN A 29 1.54 19.88 10.84
CA GLN A 29 1.73 20.15 12.27
C GLN A 29 0.62 19.48 13.10
N LYS A 30 -0.64 19.69 12.71
CA LYS A 30 -1.79 19.15 13.44
C LYS A 30 -1.78 17.62 13.48
N VAL A 31 -1.45 16.96 12.38
CA VAL A 31 -1.35 15.50 12.31
C VAL A 31 -0.16 15.01 13.14
N ALA A 32 0.99 15.66 13.08
CA ALA A 32 2.14 15.31 13.92
C ALA A 32 1.82 15.44 15.42
N GLU A 33 1.10 16.49 15.85
CA GLU A 33 0.63 16.63 17.23
C GLU A 33 -0.34 15.51 17.62
N MET A 34 -1.29 15.17 16.75
CA MET A 34 -2.22 14.05 16.96
C MET A 34 -1.44 12.74 17.15
N LEU A 35 -0.47 12.43 16.29
CA LEU A 35 0.36 11.24 16.42
C LEU A 35 1.24 11.28 17.67
N TYR A 36 1.76 12.45 18.05
CA TYR A 36 2.51 12.63 19.29
C TYR A 36 1.64 12.28 20.51
N THR A 37 0.36 12.64 20.54
CA THR A 37 -0.55 12.21 21.64
C THR A 37 -0.75 10.69 21.69
N LEU A 38 -0.57 9.99 20.56
CA LEU A 38 -0.74 8.55 20.42
C LEU A 38 0.58 7.77 20.49
N ARG A 39 1.73 8.42 20.68
CA ARG A 39 3.07 7.83 20.51
C ARG A 39 3.36 6.55 21.33
N HIS A 40 2.68 6.35 22.46
CA HIS A 40 2.83 5.14 23.28
C HIS A 40 1.71 4.10 23.06
N SER A 41 0.83 4.33 22.08
CA SER A 41 -0.22 3.40 21.69
C SER A 41 0.33 2.31 20.78
N ASP A 42 -0.22 1.12 20.89
CA ASP A 42 0.09 -0.01 20.00
C ASP A 42 -0.17 0.30 18.51
N CYS A 43 -1.03 1.28 18.21
CA CYS A 43 -1.33 1.67 16.83
C CYS A 43 -0.15 2.33 16.10
N LEU A 44 0.87 2.82 16.83
CA LEU A 44 2.12 3.38 16.27
C LEU A 44 3.31 2.44 16.49
N THR A 45 3.05 1.14 16.41
CA THR A 45 4.06 0.08 16.46
C THR A 45 3.78 -0.94 15.35
N ALA A 46 4.63 -1.97 15.23
CA ALA A 46 4.36 -3.13 14.38
C ALA A 46 3.01 -3.80 14.67
N SER A 47 2.50 -3.69 15.91
CA SER A 47 1.18 -4.22 16.27
C SER A 47 0.04 -3.54 15.49
N GLY A 48 0.22 -2.29 15.05
CA GLY A 48 -0.72 -1.59 14.18
C GLY A 48 -0.94 -2.32 12.84
N TRP A 49 0.13 -2.90 12.26
CA TRP A 49 0.03 -3.75 11.07
C TRP A 49 -0.87 -4.96 11.32
N LYS A 50 -0.71 -5.65 12.47
CA LYS A 50 -1.52 -6.82 12.83
C LYS A 50 -3.00 -6.46 12.98
N MET A 51 -3.30 -5.26 13.49
CA MET A 51 -4.68 -4.76 13.56
C MET A 51 -5.28 -4.52 12.16
N ALA A 52 -4.48 -4.03 11.21
CA ALA A 52 -4.90 -3.83 9.82
C ALA A 52 -5.04 -5.14 9.03
N ASN A 53 -4.23 -6.16 9.37
CA ASN A 53 -4.13 -7.44 8.65
C ASN A 53 -4.44 -8.67 9.53
N PRO A 54 -5.66 -8.80 10.10
CA PRO A 54 -6.00 -9.87 11.04
C PRO A 54 -6.04 -11.27 10.41
N LEU A 55 -6.07 -11.37 9.08
CA LEU A 55 -6.21 -12.62 8.34
C LEU A 55 -4.87 -13.20 7.85
N ALA A 56 -3.74 -12.50 8.04
CA ALA A 56 -2.44 -12.89 7.52
C ALA A 56 -1.82 -14.05 8.34
N PRO A 57 -1.77 -15.30 7.81
CA PRO A 57 -1.32 -16.45 8.58
C PRO A 57 0.17 -16.77 8.38
N ALA A 58 0.78 -16.38 7.26
CA ALA A 58 2.13 -16.80 6.85
C ALA A 58 2.78 -15.88 5.80
N LEU A 59 4.10 -16.03 5.60
CA LEU A 59 4.90 -15.21 4.67
C LEU A 59 4.51 -15.36 3.19
N ASN A 60 4.25 -16.59 2.71
CA ASN A 60 3.82 -16.77 1.33
C ASN A 60 2.39 -16.24 1.09
N TRP A 61 1.53 -16.23 2.12
CA TRP A 61 0.23 -15.59 2.03
C TRP A 61 0.39 -14.08 1.82
N VAL A 62 1.31 -13.45 2.56
CA VAL A 62 1.65 -12.02 2.38
C VAL A 62 2.08 -11.75 0.95
N PHE A 63 3.01 -12.57 0.41
CA PHE A 63 3.43 -12.43 -0.98
C PHE A 63 2.25 -12.49 -1.96
N VAL A 64 1.36 -13.48 -1.83
CA VAL A 64 0.21 -13.64 -2.72
C VAL A 64 -0.75 -12.44 -2.63
N VAL A 65 -1.08 -12.01 -1.41
CA VAL A 65 -2.00 -10.88 -1.19
C VAL A 65 -1.40 -9.57 -1.70
N ASP A 66 -0.15 -9.26 -1.36
CA ASP A 66 0.50 -8.01 -1.76
C ASP A 66 0.79 -7.94 -3.26
N THR A 67 1.09 -9.09 -3.88
CA THR A 67 1.19 -9.19 -5.34
C THR A 67 -0.14 -8.84 -6.02
N MET A 68 -1.28 -9.01 -5.35
CA MET A 68 -2.61 -8.68 -5.88
C MET A 68 -3.23 -7.43 -5.22
N ASN A 69 -2.47 -6.66 -4.44
CA ASN A 69 -2.96 -5.53 -3.64
C ASN A 69 -3.07 -4.23 -4.46
N PHE A 70 -4.10 -4.16 -5.31
CA PHE A 70 -4.41 -2.97 -6.14
C PHE A 70 -5.87 -2.95 -6.61
N SER A 71 -6.44 -1.77 -6.87
CA SER A 71 -7.73 -1.60 -7.59
C SER A 71 -8.98 -2.30 -6.99
N PHE A 72 -9.24 -2.17 -5.69
CA PHE A 72 -10.40 -2.82 -5.03
C PHE A 72 -11.72 -2.04 -5.08
N TRP A 73 -11.72 -0.77 -5.44
CA TRP A 73 -12.98 0.00 -5.50
C TRP A 73 -13.86 -0.55 -6.63
N PRO A 74 -15.19 -0.54 -6.45
CA PRO A 74 -16.13 -0.96 -7.49
C PRO A 74 -16.27 0.11 -8.59
N GLU A 75 -16.81 -0.26 -9.74
CA GLU A 75 -17.23 0.74 -10.74
C GLU A 75 -18.50 1.49 -10.30
N ASN A 76 -19.35 0.81 -9.53
CA ASN A 76 -20.57 1.34 -8.94
C ASN A 76 -20.61 0.95 -7.46
N GLU A 77 -20.81 1.91 -6.55
CA GLU A 77 -20.81 1.64 -5.10
C GLU A 77 -21.82 0.58 -4.65
N SER A 78 -22.89 0.36 -5.42
CA SER A 78 -23.90 -0.68 -5.17
C SER A 78 -23.49 -2.08 -5.67
N GLN A 79 -22.38 -2.19 -6.39
CA GLN A 79 -21.87 -3.43 -6.99
C GLN A 79 -20.46 -3.69 -6.47
N GLN A 80 -20.36 -4.16 -5.22
CA GLN A 80 -19.08 -4.52 -4.61
C GLN A 80 -18.85 -6.02 -4.72
N CYS A 81 -17.61 -6.42 -4.98
CA CYS A 81 -17.19 -7.80 -4.75
C CYS A 81 -17.30 -8.08 -3.24
N GLU A 82 -17.95 -9.17 -2.87
CA GLU A 82 -18.24 -9.55 -1.48
C GLU A 82 -17.73 -10.97 -1.24
N VAL A 83 -17.05 -11.17 -0.11
CA VAL A 83 -16.60 -12.50 0.30
C VAL A 83 -16.93 -12.71 1.77
N THR A 84 -17.78 -13.68 2.06
CA THR A 84 -18.13 -14.11 3.41
C THR A 84 -17.13 -15.14 3.90
N TYR A 85 -16.48 -14.85 5.01
CA TYR A 85 -15.55 -15.75 5.65
C TYR A 85 -15.83 -15.80 7.15
N LYS A 86 -16.04 -17.03 7.66
CA LYS A 86 -16.41 -17.30 9.07
C LYS A 86 -17.55 -16.44 9.60
N GLY A 87 -18.61 -16.28 8.80
CA GLY A 87 -19.81 -15.53 9.15
C GLY A 87 -19.68 -14.00 9.05
N THR A 88 -18.54 -13.48 8.61
CA THR A 88 -18.33 -12.04 8.37
C THR A 88 -18.22 -11.78 6.87
N MET A 89 -19.00 -10.83 6.36
CA MET A 89 -18.91 -10.36 4.98
C MET A 89 -17.84 -9.27 4.85
N TYR A 90 -16.92 -9.45 3.92
CA TYR A 90 -15.82 -8.52 3.64
C TYR A 90 -16.00 -7.84 2.29
N THR A 91 -15.58 -6.57 2.19
CA THR A 91 -15.54 -5.74 0.96
C THR A 91 -14.17 -5.06 0.81
N GLY A 92 -13.90 -4.48 -0.36
CA GLY A 92 -12.64 -3.77 -0.65
C GLY A 92 -11.42 -4.69 -0.56
N TYR A 93 -10.28 -4.19 -0.06
CA TYR A 93 -9.06 -5.00 0.14
C TYR A 93 -9.31 -6.30 0.93
N MET A 94 -10.21 -6.27 1.91
CA MET A 94 -10.47 -7.43 2.77
C MET A 94 -11.14 -8.60 2.00
N THR A 95 -11.75 -8.37 0.84
CA THR A 95 -12.28 -9.47 0.00
C THR A 95 -11.17 -10.37 -0.50
N LEU A 96 -10.05 -9.78 -0.89
CA LEU A 96 -8.87 -10.53 -1.32
C LEU A 96 -8.33 -11.37 -0.16
N CYS A 97 -8.15 -10.76 1.00
CA CYS A 97 -7.67 -11.46 2.20
C CYS A 97 -8.60 -12.62 2.56
N ALA A 98 -9.92 -12.38 2.57
CA ALA A 98 -10.91 -13.41 2.86
C ALA A 98 -10.91 -14.54 1.80
N ALA A 99 -10.81 -14.20 0.51
CA ALA A 99 -10.79 -15.17 -0.57
C ALA A 99 -9.57 -16.08 -0.53
N ILE A 100 -8.37 -15.52 -0.32
CA ILE A 100 -7.13 -16.30 -0.22
C ILE A 100 -7.15 -17.21 1.00
N THR A 101 -7.60 -16.71 2.15
CA THR A 101 -7.70 -17.53 3.36
C THR A 101 -8.75 -18.62 3.22
N ARG A 102 -9.91 -18.33 2.62
CA ARG A 102 -10.93 -19.33 2.29
C ARG A 102 -10.36 -20.42 1.38
N ALA A 103 -9.65 -20.05 0.31
CA ALA A 103 -9.05 -21.02 -0.62
C ALA A 103 -8.04 -21.95 0.08
N MET A 104 -7.24 -21.42 1.02
CA MET A 104 -6.35 -22.26 1.82
C MET A 104 -7.10 -23.25 2.71
N GLU A 105 -8.20 -22.83 3.36
CA GLU A 105 -9.04 -23.73 4.17
C GLU A 105 -9.77 -24.78 3.32
N GLU A 106 -10.07 -24.46 2.05
CA GLU A 106 -10.60 -25.38 1.04
C GLU A 106 -9.55 -26.36 0.49
N GLY A 107 -8.29 -26.25 0.94
CA GLY A 107 -7.19 -27.12 0.51
C GLY A 107 -6.56 -26.74 -0.83
N ILE A 108 -6.89 -25.56 -1.37
CA ILE A 108 -6.23 -25.03 -2.58
C ILE A 108 -4.84 -24.51 -2.16
N PRO A 109 -3.74 -24.98 -2.78
CA PRO A 109 -2.39 -24.55 -2.44
C PRO A 109 -2.06 -23.18 -3.05
N ILE A 110 -2.94 -22.19 -2.88
CA ILE A 110 -2.82 -20.86 -3.49
C ILE A 110 -1.57 -20.09 -3.05
N THR A 111 -0.94 -20.48 -1.94
CA THR A 111 0.32 -19.91 -1.43
C THR A 111 1.57 -20.69 -1.82
N ASP A 112 1.45 -21.74 -2.64
CA ASP A 112 2.58 -22.47 -3.23
C ASP A 112 2.99 -21.84 -4.57
N PRO A 113 4.21 -21.28 -4.71
CA PRO A 113 4.69 -20.72 -5.97
C PRO A 113 4.65 -21.67 -7.15
N LYS A 114 4.76 -22.99 -6.92
CA LYS A 114 4.62 -23.98 -7.99
C LYS A 114 3.20 -24.03 -8.53
N TYR A 115 2.20 -23.90 -7.66
CA TYR A 115 0.80 -23.88 -8.04
C TYR A 115 0.46 -22.56 -8.75
N PHE A 116 0.67 -21.42 -8.09
CA PHE A 116 0.20 -20.14 -8.62
C PHE A 116 1.02 -19.62 -9.83
N SER A 117 2.19 -20.18 -10.13
CA SER A 117 2.93 -19.89 -11.37
C SER A 117 2.36 -20.58 -12.62
N GLN A 118 1.53 -21.61 -12.42
CA GLN A 118 0.99 -22.47 -13.48
C GLN A 118 -0.54 -22.45 -13.56
N MET A 119 -1.20 -21.94 -12.52
CA MET A 119 -2.67 -21.91 -12.48
C MET A 119 -3.26 -21.13 -13.65
N SER A 120 -4.45 -21.50 -14.09
CA SER A 120 -5.22 -20.78 -15.10
C SER A 120 -5.92 -19.56 -14.52
N VAL A 121 -6.44 -18.69 -15.39
CA VAL A 121 -7.25 -17.53 -14.95
C VAL A 121 -8.55 -18.02 -14.32
N GLU A 122 -9.13 -19.09 -14.83
CA GLU A 122 -10.34 -19.71 -14.32
C GLU A 122 -10.12 -20.27 -12.91
N GLU A 123 -8.99 -20.93 -12.66
CA GLU A 123 -8.60 -21.40 -11.32
C GLU A 123 -8.47 -20.23 -10.34
N LEU A 124 -7.80 -19.15 -10.74
CA LEU A 124 -7.75 -17.93 -9.92
C LEU A 124 -9.14 -17.31 -9.72
N GLY A 125 -9.99 -17.35 -10.74
CA GLY A 125 -11.38 -16.89 -10.66
C GLY A 125 -12.20 -17.67 -9.63
N GLN A 126 -11.98 -18.98 -9.52
CA GLN A 126 -12.61 -19.81 -8.49
C GLN A 126 -12.07 -19.50 -7.08
N VAL A 127 -10.78 -19.22 -6.96
CA VAL A 127 -10.17 -18.78 -5.70
C VAL A 127 -10.76 -17.44 -5.25
N LEU A 128 -10.83 -16.47 -6.16
CA LEU A 128 -11.28 -15.09 -5.90
C LEU A 128 -12.79 -14.89 -6.08
N ARG A 129 -13.58 -15.96 -6.16
CA ARG A 129 -15.02 -15.89 -6.43
C ARG A 129 -15.75 -15.03 -5.40
N SER A 130 -16.60 -14.13 -5.88
CA SER A 130 -17.51 -13.35 -5.04
C SER A 130 -18.69 -14.22 -4.61
N ASP A 131 -19.34 -13.85 -3.51
CA ASP A 131 -20.61 -14.45 -3.08
C ASP A 131 -21.81 -13.86 -3.85
N ASN A 132 -21.57 -12.83 -4.67
CA ASN A 132 -22.56 -12.16 -5.51
C ASN A 132 -22.11 -12.09 -6.99
N GLU A 133 -22.92 -11.44 -7.84
CA GLU A 133 -22.65 -11.32 -9.28
C GLU A 133 -21.47 -10.38 -9.64
N THR A 134 -20.96 -9.61 -8.66
CA THR A 134 -19.85 -8.68 -8.89
C THR A 134 -18.51 -9.41 -8.71
N PRO A 135 -17.73 -9.65 -9.78
CA PRO A 135 -16.46 -10.35 -9.66
C PRO A 135 -15.37 -9.48 -9.00
N MET A 136 -14.30 -10.13 -8.53
CA MET A 136 -13.08 -9.44 -8.15
C MET A 136 -12.55 -8.60 -9.33
N PRO A 137 -12.29 -7.29 -9.13
CA PRO A 137 -11.75 -6.46 -10.20
C PRO A 137 -10.38 -6.95 -10.69
N MET A 138 -10.11 -6.70 -11.97
CA MET A 138 -8.79 -6.92 -12.60
C MET A 138 -8.26 -8.35 -12.45
N LEU A 139 -9.13 -9.36 -12.56
CA LEU A 139 -8.77 -10.77 -12.44
C LEU A 139 -7.63 -11.19 -13.38
N GLN A 140 -7.65 -10.70 -14.63
CA GLN A 140 -6.62 -10.99 -15.63
C GLN A 140 -5.26 -10.41 -15.22
N GLU A 141 -5.23 -9.18 -14.72
CA GLU A 141 -4.00 -8.54 -14.26
C GLU A 141 -3.48 -9.21 -12.99
N ARG A 142 -4.36 -9.56 -12.04
CA ARG A 142 -4.02 -10.33 -10.85
C ARG A 142 -3.37 -11.67 -11.19
N HIS A 143 -3.93 -12.39 -12.15
CA HIS A 143 -3.36 -13.64 -12.66
C HIS A 143 -1.96 -13.42 -13.24
N LYS A 144 -1.80 -12.41 -14.11
CA LYS A 144 -0.51 -12.10 -14.74
C LYS A 144 0.59 -11.78 -13.72
N VAL A 145 0.31 -10.89 -12.77
CA VAL A 145 1.32 -10.48 -11.77
C VAL A 145 1.64 -11.59 -10.78
N LEU A 146 0.65 -12.40 -10.40
CA LEU A 146 0.87 -13.52 -9.48
C LEU A 146 1.64 -14.65 -10.14
N THR A 147 1.31 -15.00 -11.39
CA THR A 147 2.06 -16.02 -12.15
C THR A 147 3.49 -15.57 -12.47
N GLU A 148 3.71 -14.28 -12.78
CA GLU A 148 5.06 -13.69 -12.91
C GLU A 148 5.85 -13.86 -11.62
N GLY A 149 5.30 -13.40 -10.49
CA GLY A 149 5.93 -13.52 -9.18
C GLY A 149 6.26 -14.98 -8.85
N GLY A 150 5.37 -15.92 -9.16
CA GLY A 150 5.58 -17.35 -8.91
C GLY A 150 6.75 -17.93 -9.67
N ARG A 151 6.90 -17.58 -10.96
CA ARG A 151 8.04 -18.02 -11.78
C ARG A 151 9.36 -17.49 -11.21
N VAL A 152 9.40 -16.22 -10.84
CA VAL A 152 10.58 -15.61 -10.22
C VAL A 152 10.92 -16.29 -8.89
N LEU A 153 9.94 -16.57 -8.04
CA LEU A 153 10.17 -17.29 -6.79
C LEU A 153 10.72 -18.70 -7.03
N LEU A 154 10.22 -19.43 -8.03
CA LEU A 154 10.72 -20.77 -8.37
C LEU A 154 12.19 -20.75 -8.82
N GLU A 155 12.61 -19.72 -9.54
CA GLU A 155 14.03 -19.52 -9.94
C GLU A 155 14.93 -19.23 -8.72
N HIS A 156 14.37 -18.72 -7.63
CA HIS A 156 15.09 -18.31 -6.41
C HIS A 156 14.74 -19.18 -5.20
N GLY A 157 14.56 -20.49 -5.42
CA GLY A 157 14.42 -21.48 -4.34
C GLY A 157 12.99 -21.71 -3.84
N GLY A 158 11.97 -21.24 -4.57
CA GLY A 158 10.58 -21.65 -4.43
C GLY A 158 9.84 -21.08 -3.22
N SER A 159 10.34 -20.03 -2.56
CA SER A 159 9.62 -19.33 -1.50
C SER A 159 10.01 -17.86 -1.43
N PHE A 160 9.10 -17.02 -0.93
CA PHE A 160 9.39 -15.59 -0.75
C PHE A 160 10.53 -15.36 0.25
N ARG A 161 10.59 -16.16 1.33
CA ARG A 161 11.67 -16.07 2.33
C ARG A 161 13.04 -16.35 1.69
N THR A 162 13.16 -17.38 0.86
CA THR A 162 14.42 -17.68 0.17
C THR A 162 14.80 -16.56 -0.78
N PHE A 163 13.85 -16.09 -1.58
CA PHE A 163 14.05 -14.99 -2.51
C PHE A 163 14.57 -13.73 -1.81
N ILE A 164 13.89 -13.29 -0.75
CA ILE A 164 14.17 -12.01 -0.07
C ILE A 164 15.44 -12.06 0.80
N SER A 165 15.91 -13.26 1.19
CA SER A 165 17.11 -13.41 2.02
C SER A 165 18.39 -12.85 1.37
N GLN A 166 18.42 -12.78 0.03
CA GLN A 166 19.52 -12.18 -0.75
C GLN A 166 19.73 -10.69 -0.44
N ALA A 167 18.71 -10.00 0.08
CA ALA A 167 18.79 -8.60 0.48
C ALA A 167 19.48 -8.37 1.83
N GLY A 168 19.80 -9.44 2.58
CA GLY A 168 20.55 -9.34 3.83
C GLY A 168 19.84 -8.57 4.94
N ASN A 169 18.52 -8.76 5.10
CA ASN A 169 17.68 -8.10 6.11
C ASN A 169 17.68 -6.56 6.05
N ASP A 170 17.89 -5.98 4.88
CA ASP A 170 17.89 -4.51 4.67
C ASP A 170 16.67 -4.11 3.83
N ALA A 171 15.75 -3.34 4.42
CA ALA A 171 14.47 -3.00 3.80
C ALA A 171 14.63 -2.33 2.43
N ARG A 172 15.65 -1.47 2.26
CA ARG A 172 15.95 -0.85 0.97
C ARG A 172 16.35 -1.88 -0.07
N LYS A 173 17.30 -2.76 0.26
CA LYS A 173 17.79 -3.79 -0.67
C LYS A 173 16.69 -4.79 -1.00
N MET A 174 15.76 -5.04 -0.07
CA MET A 174 14.58 -5.86 -0.30
C MET A 174 13.69 -5.25 -1.39
N VAL A 175 13.36 -3.96 -1.29
CA VAL A 175 12.58 -3.26 -2.31
C VAL A 175 13.31 -3.24 -3.66
N GLU A 176 14.60 -2.89 -3.66
CA GLU A 176 15.43 -2.90 -4.88
C GLU A 176 15.43 -4.28 -5.56
N LEU A 177 15.59 -5.36 -4.80
CA LEU A 177 15.55 -6.74 -5.31
C LEU A 177 14.18 -7.11 -5.89
N ILE A 178 13.09 -6.77 -5.20
CA ILE A 178 11.71 -7.02 -5.67
C ILE A 178 11.48 -6.32 -7.01
N VAL A 179 11.79 -5.02 -7.09
CA VAL A 179 11.60 -4.19 -8.28
C VAL A 179 12.49 -4.64 -9.44
N GLU A 180 13.73 -5.05 -9.15
CA GLU A 180 14.65 -5.58 -10.16
C GLU A 180 14.12 -6.88 -10.76
N LYS A 181 13.74 -7.86 -9.92
CA LYS A 181 13.45 -9.23 -10.34
C LYS A 181 12.00 -9.47 -10.74
N ILE A 182 11.04 -8.69 -10.24
CA ILE A 182 9.60 -8.86 -10.50
C ILE A 182 9.07 -7.58 -11.17
N PRO A 183 9.10 -7.48 -12.51
CA PRO A 183 8.79 -6.26 -13.25
C PRO A 183 7.43 -5.62 -12.95
N SER A 184 6.41 -6.41 -12.59
CA SER A 184 5.11 -5.85 -12.22
C SER A 184 5.17 -4.93 -10.99
N TYR A 185 6.20 -5.02 -10.15
CA TYR A 185 6.40 -4.12 -9.01
C TYR A 185 7.05 -2.77 -9.38
N ARG A 186 7.49 -2.57 -10.63
CA ARG A 186 8.11 -1.32 -11.11
C ARG A 186 7.09 -0.21 -11.34
N ASP A 187 6.58 0.32 -10.24
CA ASP A 187 5.69 1.47 -10.17
C ASP A 187 6.48 2.77 -10.39
N GLU A 188 6.57 3.17 -11.66
CA GLU A 188 7.33 4.31 -12.16
C GLU A 188 6.49 5.18 -13.11
N ALA A 189 6.80 6.47 -13.16
CA ALA A 189 6.15 7.43 -14.06
C ALA A 189 7.16 8.48 -14.57
N VAL A 190 6.72 9.28 -15.55
CA VAL A 190 7.45 10.48 -15.98
C VAL A 190 6.67 11.70 -15.53
N TYR A 191 7.28 12.55 -14.72
CA TYR A 191 6.68 13.78 -14.20
C TYR A 191 7.60 14.97 -14.49
N GLU A 192 7.07 16.00 -15.16
CA GLU A 192 7.83 17.20 -15.54
C GLU A 192 9.18 16.85 -16.22
N GLY A 193 9.16 15.84 -17.10
CA GLY A 193 10.34 15.37 -17.85
C GLY A 193 11.31 14.47 -17.07
N LYS A 194 11.07 14.19 -15.79
CA LYS A 194 11.92 13.34 -14.95
C LYS A 194 11.28 11.99 -14.66
N ARG A 195 12.07 10.92 -14.71
CA ARG A 195 11.63 9.59 -14.25
C ARG A 195 11.56 9.56 -12.73
N ILE A 196 10.42 9.14 -12.21
CA ILE A 196 10.15 8.98 -10.78
C ILE A 196 9.72 7.55 -10.47
N SER A 197 9.81 7.16 -9.21
CA SER A 197 9.29 5.88 -8.72
C SER A 197 8.49 6.06 -7.45
N LEU A 198 7.51 5.19 -7.24
CA LEU A 198 6.66 5.19 -6.05
C LEU A 198 6.72 3.83 -5.35
N TYR A 199 6.92 2.75 -6.12
CA TYR A 199 7.15 1.38 -5.64
C TYR A 199 6.16 0.89 -4.56
N LYS A 200 4.91 1.38 -4.59
CA LYS A 200 3.93 1.20 -3.50
C LYS A 200 3.81 -0.25 -3.04
N ARG A 201 3.56 -1.18 -3.97
CA ARG A 201 3.39 -2.61 -3.62
C ARG A 201 4.68 -3.27 -3.14
N ALA A 202 5.84 -2.84 -3.63
CA ALA A 202 7.11 -3.41 -3.21
C ALA A 202 7.43 -2.98 -1.77
N GLN A 203 7.15 -1.70 -1.46
CA GLN A 203 7.27 -1.17 -0.11
C GLN A 203 6.30 -1.86 0.86
N ILE A 204 5.03 -2.07 0.47
CA ILE A 204 4.05 -2.85 1.26
C ILE A 204 4.57 -4.27 1.50
N LEU A 205 5.02 -4.97 0.46
CA LEU A 205 5.48 -6.35 0.60
C LEU A 205 6.63 -6.49 1.63
N VAL A 206 7.55 -5.51 1.67
CA VAL A 206 8.61 -5.47 2.67
C VAL A 206 8.08 -5.13 4.06
N ALA A 207 7.14 -4.18 4.16
CA ALA A 207 6.55 -3.78 5.43
C ALA A 207 5.69 -4.90 6.06
N ASP A 208 4.92 -5.62 5.25
CA ASP A 208 4.10 -6.74 5.68
C ASP A 208 4.96 -7.97 6.01
N PHE A 209 6.04 -8.21 5.27
CA PHE A 209 7.06 -9.19 5.64
C PHE A 209 7.65 -8.88 7.01
N TRP A 210 8.05 -7.62 7.24
CA TRP A 210 8.52 -7.16 8.54
C TRP A 210 7.48 -7.38 9.64
N GLY A 211 6.22 -7.00 9.41
CA GLY A 211 5.13 -7.18 10.38
C GLY A 211 4.91 -8.64 10.79
N VAL A 212 4.97 -9.58 9.83
CA VAL A 212 4.91 -11.02 10.14
C VAL A 212 6.13 -11.49 10.93
N MET A 213 7.33 -11.04 10.57
CA MET A 213 8.57 -11.44 11.22
C MET A 213 8.65 -10.89 12.65
N GLU A 214 8.26 -9.64 12.87
CA GLU A 214 8.19 -9.00 14.19
C GLU A 214 7.21 -9.73 15.11
N ALA A 215 6.03 -10.12 14.60
CA ALA A 215 5.06 -10.91 15.36
C ALA A 215 5.58 -12.30 15.78
N ARG A 216 6.66 -12.78 15.15
CA ARG A 216 7.35 -14.04 15.47
C ARG A 216 8.60 -13.85 16.32
N GLY A 217 8.99 -12.60 16.60
CA GLY A 217 10.25 -12.27 17.26
C GLY A 217 11.49 -12.45 16.37
N GLU A 218 11.31 -12.46 15.04
CA GLU A 218 12.37 -12.58 14.03
C GLU A 218 12.52 -11.30 13.17
N GLY A 219 11.96 -10.16 13.61
CA GLY A 219 11.85 -8.92 12.82
C GLY A 219 13.10 -8.03 12.77
N ASP A 220 14.31 -8.61 12.82
CA ASP A 220 15.58 -7.87 12.71
C ASP A 220 15.86 -7.44 11.26
N ILE A 221 15.04 -6.51 10.77
CA ILE A 221 15.16 -5.85 9.47
C ILE A 221 15.61 -4.42 9.70
N ILE A 222 16.76 -4.07 9.13
CA ILE A 222 17.36 -2.73 9.25
C ILE A 222 16.83 -1.80 8.15
N ASN A 223 17.03 -0.49 8.34
CA ASN A 223 16.66 0.57 7.41
C ASN A 223 15.15 0.63 7.09
N MET A 224 14.29 0.25 8.03
CA MET A 224 12.83 0.34 7.86
C MET A 224 12.34 1.78 7.67
N ASP A 225 13.10 2.76 8.14
CA ASP A 225 12.91 4.20 7.89
C ASP A 225 13.13 4.60 6.42
N TRP A 226 13.77 3.75 5.61
CA TRP A 226 13.90 4.00 4.18
C TRP A 226 12.54 3.94 3.46
N LEU A 227 11.63 3.08 3.94
CA LEU A 227 10.26 2.97 3.41
C LEU A 227 9.49 4.27 3.67
N THR A 228 8.75 4.72 2.66
CA THR A 228 7.81 5.83 2.76
C THR A 228 6.41 5.33 3.14
N MET A 229 5.45 6.25 3.23
CA MET A 229 4.04 5.85 3.15
C MET A 229 3.71 5.19 1.80
N PHE A 230 2.65 4.38 1.78
CA PHE A 230 2.26 3.58 0.63
C PHE A 230 1.16 4.29 -0.13
N ALA A 231 1.54 5.08 -1.14
CA ALA A 231 0.64 5.98 -1.87
C ALA A 231 -0.47 5.25 -2.63
N ASP A 232 -1.53 4.89 -1.91
CA ASP A 232 -2.79 4.32 -2.39
C ASP A 232 -3.87 5.39 -2.60
N TYR A 233 -5.14 4.99 -2.69
CA TYR A 233 -6.27 5.92 -2.87
C TYR A 233 -6.99 6.32 -1.57
N ARG A 234 -6.71 5.66 -0.43
CA ARG A 234 -7.36 5.90 0.87
C ARG A 234 -6.54 6.82 1.77
N VAL A 235 -5.22 6.65 1.82
CA VAL A 235 -4.35 7.49 2.65
C VAL A 235 -4.35 8.95 2.17
N PRO A 236 -4.30 9.26 0.85
CA PRO A 236 -4.45 10.65 0.40
C PRO A 236 -5.79 11.26 0.80
N GLN A 237 -6.88 10.48 0.77
CA GLN A 237 -8.21 10.94 1.22
C GLN A 237 -8.18 11.32 2.71
N ALA A 238 -7.54 10.51 3.55
CA ALA A 238 -7.37 10.80 4.97
C ALA A 238 -6.50 12.03 5.22
N LEU A 239 -5.41 12.19 4.47
CA LEU A 239 -4.55 13.38 4.56
C LEU A 239 -5.31 14.67 4.19
N VAL A 240 -6.18 14.63 3.17
CA VAL A 240 -7.05 15.77 2.83
C VAL A 240 -8.05 16.05 3.95
N TYR A 241 -8.69 15.02 4.49
CA TYR A 241 -9.65 15.17 5.60
C TYR A 241 -9.00 15.77 6.86
N LEU A 242 -7.79 15.32 7.18
CA LEU A 242 -7.02 15.82 8.32
C LEU A 242 -6.47 17.24 8.09
N GLY A 243 -6.45 17.68 6.84
CA GLY A 243 -5.99 19.01 6.40
C GLY A 243 -4.51 19.07 6.03
N ALA A 244 -3.80 17.94 6.00
CA ALA A 244 -2.37 17.87 5.63
C ALA A 244 -2.15 17.93 4.11
N LEU A 245 -3.18 17.60 3.32
CA LEU A 245 -3.23 17.83 1.89
C LEU A 245 -4.42 18.70 1.53
N ARG A 246 -4.30 19.45 0.43
CA ARG A 246 -5.41 20.16 -0.21
C ARG A 246 -5.36 19.97 -1.72
N TYR A 247 -6.52 19.72 -2.33
CA TYR A 247 -6.64 19.70 -3.79
C TYR A 247 -7.09 21.06 -4.32
N SER A 248 -6.72 21.38 -5.57
CA SER A 248 -7.31 22.49 -6.31
C SER A 248 -8.82 22.26 -6.49
N ASP A 249 -9.58 23.35 -6.69
CA ASP A 249 -11.01 23.24 -6.97
C ASP A 249 -11.28 22.43 -8.24
N THR A 250 -10.40 22.56 -9.24
CA THR A 250 -10.50 21.83 -10.50
C THR A 250 -10.31 20.33 -10.29
N LEU A 251 -9.26 19.91 -9.57
CA LEU A 251 -9.04 18.50 -9.26
C LEU A 251 -10.18 17.93 -8.40
N MET A 252 -10.61 18.68 -7.39
CA MET A 252 -11.73 18.26 -6.54
C MET A 252 -13.02 18.06 -7.35
N GLN A 253 -13.30 18.92 -8.35
CA GLN A 253 -14.47 18.76 -9.21
C GLN A 253 -14.36 17.52 -10.11
N ILE A 254 -13.19 17.27 -10.70
CA ILE A 254 -12.91 16.06 -11.52
C ILE A 254 -13.18 14.80 -10.69
N LEU A 255 -12.67 14.76 -9.45
CA LEU A 255 -12.88 13.62 -8.56
C LEU A 255 -14.35 13.45 -8.16
N LYS A 256 -15.07 14.56 -7.89
CA LYS A 256 -16.52 14.52 -7.59
C LYS A 256 -17.37 14.05 -8.76
N ASN A 257 -16.92 14.29 -10.00
CA ASN A 257 -17.57 13.79 -11.20
C ASN A 257 -17.31 12.28 -11.43
N GLY A 258 -16.47 11.65 -10.62
CA GLY A 258 -16.10 10.24 -10.78
C GLY A 258 -15.19 9.96 -11.97
N GLU A 259 -14.51 10.99 -12.49
CA GLU A 259 -13.60 10.84 -13.63
C GLU A 259 -12.41 9.96 -13.27
N LEU A 260 -12.07 9.04 -14.18
CA LEU A 260 -10.90 8.18 -14.05
C LEU A 260 -9.63 8.97 -14.38
N LEU A 261 -8.62 8.88 -13.52
CA LEU A 261 -7.27 9.35 -13.82
C LEU A 261 -6.45 8.17 -14.35
N CYS A 262 -5.79 8.34 -15.49
CA CYS A 262 -4.88 7.33 -16.02
C CYS A 262 -3.64 7.20 -15.12
N SER A 263 -3.05 6.00 -15.06
CA SER A 263 -1.75 5.82 -14.42
C SER A 263 -0.68 6.61 -15.17
N GLY A 264 0.11 7.39 -14.44
CA GLY A 264 1.08 8.34 -15.00
C GLY A 264 0.46 9.68 -15.42
N ASP A 265 -0.84 9.90 -15.21
CA ASP A 265 -1.43 11.24 -15.37
C ASP A 265 -0.82 12.18 -14.33
N ARG A 266 -0.53 13.43 -14.74
CA ARG A 266 0.05 14.44 -13.86
C ARG A 266 -0.69 14.55 -12.52
N ARG A 267 -2.02 14.56 -12.52
CA ARG A 267 -2.85 14.73 -11.31
C ARG A 267 -2.78 13.50 -10.41
N GLU A 268 -2.75 12.31 -11.01
CA GLU A 268 -2.58 11.05 -10.28
C GLU A 268 -1.21 11.00 -9.59
N VAL A 269 -0.15 11.33 -10.34
CA VAL A 269 1.21 11.43 -9.80
C VAL A 269 1.30 12.49 -8.71
N GLU A 270 0.68 13.66 -8.89
CA GLU A 270 0.62 14.71 -7.87
C GLU A 270 -0.04 14.24 -6.58
N ILE A 271 -1.19 13.54 -6.66
CA ILE A 271 -1.86 12.99 -5.49
C ILE A 271 -0.92 12.04 -4.74
N ARG A 272 -0.29 11.11 -5.44
CA ARG A 272 0.57 10.10 -4.82
C ARG A 272 1.88 10.67 -4.28
N GLY A 273 2.56 11.49 -5.09
CA GLY A 273 3.83 12.11 -4.72
C GLY A 273 3.70 13.11 -3.56
N CYS A 274 2.68 13.97 -3.58
CA CYS A 274 2.41 14.88 -2.46
C CYS A 274 2.00 14.11 -1.19
N SER A 275 1.32 12.97 -1.31
CA SER A 275 1.00 12.13 -0.15
C SER A 275 2.24 11.53 0.50
N ILE A 276 3.19 11.05 -0.32
CA ILE A 276 4.50 10.61 0.17
C ILE A 276 5.17 11.74 0.95
N TRP A 277 5.33 12.89 0.31
CA TRP A 277 6.03 14.01 0.92
C TRP A 277 5.34 14.55 2.18
N SER A 278 4.01 14.59 2.18
CA SER A 278 3.23 15.00 3.35
C SER A 278 3.51 14.12 4.56
N VAL A 279 3.58 12.79 4.40
CA VAL A 279 3.89 11.88 5.51
C VAL A 279 5.34 11.99 5.96
N GLU A 280 6.30 12.19 5.05
CA GLU A 280 7.70 12.46 5.43
C GLU A 280 7.80 13.73 6.31
N LEU A 281 7.10 14.81 5.95
CA LEU A 281 7.06 16.03 6.77
C LEU A 281 6.35 15.82 8.11
N ILE A 282 5.28 15.01 8.15
CA ILE A 282 4.61 14.63 9.40
C ILE A 282 5.57 13.85 10.30
N GLN A 283 6.32 12.90 9.75
CA GLN A 283 7.31 12.11 10.47
C GLN A 283 8.41 13.00 11.04
N ASP A 284 9.01 13.85 10.21
CA ASP A 284 10.04 14.81 10.61
C ASP A 284 9.55 15.69 11.77
N ARG A 285 8.30 16.16 11.69
CA ARG A 285 7.73 17.01 12.72
C ARG A 285 7.43 16.24 14.00
N LEU A 286 6.90 15.02 13.90
CA LEU A 286 6.69 14.13 15.04
C LEU A 286 8.02 13.85 15.76
N CYS A 287 9.08 13.57 15.02
CA CYS A 287 10.40 13.34 15.58
C CYS A 287 10.96 14.57 16.33
N LYS A 288 10.76 15.77 15.78
CA LYS A 288 11.09 17.03 16.49
C LYS A 288 10.30 17.16 17.79
N LEU A 289 8.99 16.87 17.78
CA LEU A 289 8.16 16.93 18.99
C LEU A 289 8.63 15.96 20.08
N LEU A 290 9.00 14.72 19.71
CA LEU A 290 9.55 13.73 20.63
C LEU A 290 10.87 14.21 21.25
N GLN A 291 11.76 14.74 20.42
CA GLN A 291 13.06 15.24 20.89
C GLN A 291 12.94 16.48 21.78
N GLU A 292 12.06 17.42 21.42
CA GLU A 292 11.88 18.70 22.13
C GLU A 292 11.14 18.54 23.46
N ARG A 293 10.14 17.65 23.52
CA ARG A 293 9.26 17.51 24.70
C ARG A 293 9.68 16.38 25.63
N ASP A 294 10.16 15.27 25.07
CA ASP A 294 10.41 14.04 25.83
C ASP A 294 11.91 13.69 25.86
N GLY A 295 12.72 14.28 24.96
CA GLY A 295 14.14 13.95 24.82
C GLY A 295 14.39 12.57 24.21
N GLU A 296 13.37 11.98 23.57
CA GLU A 296 13.41 10.62 23.01
C GLU A 296 13.84 10.61 21.55
N THR A 297 14.50 9.51 21.14
CA THR A 297 14.79 9.25 19.73
C THR A 297 13.52 8.76 19.02
N CYS A 298 13.31 9.25 17.82
CA CYS A 298 12.14 8.92 17.01
C CYS A 298 12.30 7.54 16.35
N ASN A 299 11.51 6.56 16.82
CA ASN A 299 11.47 5.21 16.22
C ASN A 299 10.23 4.99 15.35
N ILE A 300 9.42 6.03 15.13
CA ILE A 300 8.20 5.97 14.34
C ILE A 300 8.56 6.32 12.88
N THR A 301 8.46 5.34 11.99
CA THR A 301 8.76 5.48 10.56
C THR A 301 7.53 5.89 9.76
N SER A 302 7.72 6.38 8.52
CA SER A 302 6.61 6.68 7.61
C SER A 302 5.71 5.47 7.32
N ALA A 303 6.27 4.26 7.29
CA ALA A 303 5.50 3.02 7.16
C ALA A 303 4.57 2.78 8.36
N ILE A 304 5.02 3.05 9.58
CA ILE A 304 4.17 2.94 10.79
C ILE A 304 3.06 4.01 10.76
N ILE A 305 3.38 5.22 10.33
CA ILE A 305 2.38 6.29 10.17
C ILE A 305 1.34 5.89 9.11
N ASP A 306 1.76 5.26 8.01
CA ASP A 306 0.87 4.76 6.98
C ASP A 306 -0.11 3.70 7.51
N PHE A 307 0.37 2.72 8.28
CA PHE A 307 -0.50 1.71 8.91
C PHE A 307 -1.60 2.36 9.77
N TYR A 308 -1.24 3.40 10.52
CA TYR A 308 -2.21 4.17 11.29
C TYR A 308 -3.18 4.93 10.38
N LEU A 309 -2.68 5.69 9.39
CA LEU A 309 -3.51 6.50 8.50
C LEU A 309 -4.47 5.66 7.65
N TRP A 310 -4.04 4.48 7.21
CA TRP A 310 -4.88 3.55 6.46
C TRP A 310 -6.03 3.01 7.33
N LEU A 311 -5.72 2.62 8.58
CA LEU A 311 -6.75 2.17 9.52
C LEU A 311 -7.70 3.32 9.89
N TYR A 312 -7.16 4.52 10.12
CA TYR A 312 -7.94 5.74 10.32
C TYR A 312 -8.89 5.97 9.15
N ALA A 313 -8.40 5.87 7.91
CA ALA A 313 -9.22 6.04 6.72
C ALA A 313 -10.38 5.03 6.66
N LYS A 314 -10.15 3.79 7.08
CA LYS A 314 -11.19 2.75 7.13
C LYS A 314 -12.23 3.04 8.22
N GLN A 315 -11.80 3.46 9.40
CA GLN A 315 -12.69 3.76 10.53
C GLN A 315 -13.56 5.00 10.28
N HIS A 316 -12.99 6.04 9.65
CA HIS A 316 -13.66 7.32 9.40
C HIS A 316 -14.25 7.45 7.98
N HIS A 317 -14.41 6.34 7.24
CA HIS A 317 -14.84 6.37 5.83
C HIS A 317 -16.14 7.15 5.58
N LYS A 318 -17.11 7.11 6.50
CA LYS A 318 -18.38 7.85 6.38
C LYS A 318 -18.21 9.34 6.55
N GLU A 319 -17.34 9.76 7.47
CA GLU A 319 -17.05 11.17 7.73
C GLU A 319 -16.31 11.80 6.55
N MET A 320 -15.45 11.02 5.90
CA MET A 320 -14.66 11.44 4.73
C MET A 320 -15.41 11.32 3.39
N ALA A 321 -16.67 10.87 3.36
CA ALA A 321 -17.41 10.61 2.12
C ALA A 321 -17.55 11.84 1.20
N HIS A 322 -17.42 13.05 1.74
CA HIS A 322 -17.45 14.31 0.99
C HIS A 322 -16.13 14.60 0.22
N ILE A 323 -15.07 13.83 0.47
CA ILE A 323 -13.78 13.90 -0.22
C ILE A 323 -13.66 12.63 -1.07
N PRO A 324 -13.88 12.68 -2.39
CA PRO A 324 -13.79 11.47 -3.21
C PRO A 324 -12.36 10.93 -3.26
N ILE A 325 -12.24 9.61 -3.37
CA ILE A 325 -10.97 8.96 -3.71
C ILE A 325 -10.66 9.18 -5.19
N HIS A 326 -9.39 9.13 -5.57
CA HIS A 326 -9.04 9.10 -6.98
C HIS A 326 -9.17 7.68 -7.52
N HIS A 327 -9.72 7.54 -8.72
CA HIS A 327 -9.91 6.27 -9.38
C HIS A 327 -8.91 6.11 -10.52
N THR A 328 -7.99 5.14 -10.38
CA THR A 328 -7.02 4.80 -11.44
C THR A 328 -6.89 3.29 -11.58
N ARG A 329 -7.46 2.72 -12.63
CA ARG A 329 -7.38 1.28 -12.87
C ARG A 329 -5.98 0.91 -13.37
N CYS A 330 -5.17 0.36 -12.47
CA CYS A 330 -3.82 -0.13 -12.77
C CYS A 330 -3.37 -1.18 -11.74
N ILE A 331 -2.21 -1.78 -11.99
CA ILE A 331 -1.63 -2.79 -11.09
C ILE A 331 -0.84 -2.20 -9.92
N TYR A 332 -0.72 -0.88 -9.80
CA TYR A 332 0.28 -0.26 -8.92
C TYR A 332 -0.24 0.19 -7.55
N TYR A 333 -1.55 0.39 -7.35
CA TYR A 333 -2.07 0.79 -6.03
C TYR A 333 -3.54 0.47 -5.76
#